data_AF-A0A2E2ZN86-F1
#
_entry.id   AF-A0A2E2ZN86-F1
#
_cell.length_a   1.000
_cell.length_b   1.000
_cell.length_c   1.000
_cell.angle_alpha   90.00
_cell.angle_beta   90.00
_cell.angle_gamma   90.00
#
_symmetry.space_group_name_H-M   'P 1'
#
loop_
_entity.id
_entity.type
_entity.pdbx_description
1 polymer ?
#
loop_
_entity_poly.entity_id
_entity_poly.type
_entity_poly.pdbx_seq_one_letter_code
_entity_poly.pdbx_strand_id
1 'polypeptide(L)'
;MELGLPKLDSLSKFRPTIELISPTQKSTKFSSENIINPTTFYEPFTQTNSWVLFKNTIQLTEPGTYYLVSSDPQNKYGKLWIAIGREESFGASDLLNLPLSINDVKAFHSPNEKKSESPKLLIISFLICLVIILVFFRKKIVRIFSK
;
A
#
# COMPACT_ATOMS: atom_id res chain seq x y z
N MET A 1 5.96 14.08 -8.30
CA MET A 1 5.82 13.60 -6.91
C MET A 1 4.51 14.14 -6.37
N GLU A 2 3.71 13.26 -5.78
CA GLU A 2 2.42 13.62 -5.17
C GLU A 2 2.40 13.12 -3.74
N LEU A 3 1.92 13.96 -2.83
CA LEU A 3 1.74 13.63 -1.43
C LEU A 3 0.25 13.58 -1.12
N GLY A 4 -0.19 12.48 -0.51
CA GLY A 4 -1.55 12.37 -0.03
C GLY A 4 -1.68 11.57 1.26
N LEU A 5 -2.88 11.64 1.81
CA LEU A 5 -3.30 11.00 3.05
C LEU A 5 -4.55 10.19 2.78
N PRO A 6 -4.75 9.04 3.42
CA PRO A 6 -6.07 8.42 3.49
C PRO A 6 -7.12 9.42 3.99
N LYS A 7 -8.30 9.45 3.38
CA LYS A 7 -9.40 10.33 3.77
C LYS A 7 -10.06 9.80 5.06
N LEU A 8 -9.42 10.09 6.19
CA LEU A 8 -9.81 9.67 7.53
C LEU A 8 -9.96 10.91 8.43
N ASP A 9 -11.02 11.00 9.22
CA ASP A 9 -11.26 12.18 10.08
C ASP A 9 -10.08 12.51 11.02
N SER A 10 -9.38 11.47 11.51
CA SER A 10 -8.17 11.60 12.33
C SER A 10 -7.01 12.29 11.63
N LEU A 11 -6.96 12.25 10.29
CA LEU A 11 -5.91 12.86 9.46
C LEU A 11 -6.33 14.22 8.87
N SER A 12 -7.55 14.70 9.15
CA SER A 12 -8.10 15.93 8.55
C SER A 12 -7.22 17.17 8.76
N LYS A 13 -6.52 17.23 9.90
CA LYS A 13 -5.59 18.32 10.27
C LYS A 13 -4.11 17.93 10.16
N PHE A 14 -3.79 16.71 9.74
CA PHE A 14 -2.42 16.25 9.61
C PHE A 14 -1.78 16.90 8.38
N ARG A 15 -0.63 17.58 8.56
CA ARG A 15 0.05 18.35 7.52
C ARG A 15 1.56 18.08 7.56
N PRO A 16 1.99 16.91 7.05
CA PRO A 16 3.40 16.58 7.05
C PRO A 16 4.20 17.42 6.05
N THR A 17 5.49 17.53 6.30
CA THR A 17 6.50 18.07 5.39
C THR A 17 7.32 16.94 4.82
N ILE A 18 7.60 17.01 3.52
CA ILE A 18 8.50 16.09 2.83
C ILE A 18 9.81 16.82 2.55
N GLU A 19 10.91 16.20 2.90
CA GLU A 19 12.25 16.68 2.63
C GLU A 19 12.93 15.74 1.62
N LEU A 20 13.39 16.31 0.51
CA LEU A 20 14.18 15.62 -0.50
C LEU A 20 15.66 15.92 -0.24
N ILE A 21 16.44 14.89 0.02
CA ILE A 21 17.88 14.97 0.26
C ILE A 21 18.60 14.43 -0.97
N SER A 22 19.44 15.26 -1.57
CA SER A 22 20.23 14.92 -2.76
C SER A 22 21.45 14.05 -2.42
N PRO A 23 22.08 13.41 -3.42
CA PRO A 23 23.36 12.71 -3.26
C PRO A 23 24.45 13.58 -2.62
N THR A 24 24.46 14.89 -2.93
CA THR A 24 25.37 15.88 -2.32
C THR A 24 24.91 16.41 -0.96
N GLN A 25 23.92 15.78 -0.33
CA GLN A 25 23.34 16.15 0.97
C GLN A 25 22.63 17.52 0.98
N LYS A 26 22.28 18.05 -0.19
CA LYS A 26 21.43 19.25 -0.28
C LYS A 26 19.99 18.87 0.02
N SER A 27 19.37 19.60 0.94
CA SER A 27 17.95 19.41 1.28
C SER A 27 17.05 20.41 0.55
N THR A 28 15.89 19.92 0.10
CA THR A 28 14.77 20.74 -0.37
C THR A 28 13.49 20.30 0.33
N LYS A 29 12.79 21.24 0.99
CA LYS A 29 11.58 20.97 1.75
C LYS A 29 10.31 21.33 0.97
N PHE A 30 9.30 20.48 1.10
CA PHE A 30 7.96 20.64 0.55
C PHE A 30 6.96 20.55 1.71
N SER A 31 6.53 21.71 2.23
CA SER A 31 5.58 21.77 3.35
C SER A 31 4.14 21.77 2.85
N SER A 32 3.27 21.06 3.58
CA SER A 32 1.83 21.07 3.37
C SER A 32 1.07 21.95 4.37
N GLU A 33 1.75 22.66 5.28
CA GLU A 33 1.12 23.42 6.38
C GLU A 33 0.08 24.44 5.89
N ASN A 34 0.35 25.10 4.77
CA ASN A 34 -0.52 26.13 4.21
C ASN A 34 -1.72 25.55 3.41
N ILE A 35 -1.83 24.23 3.31
CA ILE A 35 -2.85 23.55 2.50
C ILE A 35 -4.08 23.30 3.36
N ILE A 36 -4.96 24.31 3.44
CA ILE A 36 -6.16 24.24 4.28
C ILE A 36 -7.19 23.28 3.68
N ASN A 37 -7.39 23.35 2.35
CA ASN A 37 -8.40 22.58 1.62
C ASN A 37 -7.73 21.62 0.62
N PRO A 38 -7.39 20.39 1.04
CA PRO A 38 -6.77 19.42 0.13
C PRO A 38 -7.78 18.87 -0.88
N THR A 39 -7.29 18.51 -2.06
CA THR A 39 -8.12 17.93 -3.12
C THR A 39 -8.53 16.51 -2.76
N THR A 40 -9.78 16.14 -2.97
CA THR A 40 -10.23 14.76 -2.78
C THR A 40 -9.94 13.92 -4.02
N PHE A 41 -9.41 12.72 -3.82
CA PHE A 41 -9.14 11.74 -4.87
C PHE A 41 -9.83 10.42 -4.53
N TYR A 42 -10.54 9.84 -5.50
CA TYR A 42 -11.15 8.53 -5.39
C TYR A 42 -10.44 7.57 -6.35
N GLU A 43 -9.95 6.45 -5.82
CA GLU A 43 -9.25 5.43 -6.60
C GLU A 43 -10.21 4.25 -6.85
N PRO A 44 -10.61 3.97 -8.10
CA PRO A 44 -11.67 3.02 -8.41
C PRO A 44 -11.31 1.54 -8.18
N PHE A 45 -10.04 1.13 -8.33
CA PHE A 45 -9.66 -0.29 -8.23
C PHE A 45 -9.69 -0.79 -6.78
N THR A 46 -9.20 0.02 -5.86
CA THR A 46 -9.17 -0.21 -4.42
C THR A 46 -10.39 0.36 -3.72
N GLN A 47 -11.18 1.20 -4.41
CA GLN A 47 -12.35 1.89 -3.87
C GLN A 47 -12.00 2.71 -2.61
N THR A 48 -10.83 3.33 -2.63
CA THR A 48 -10.33 4.13 -1.51
C THR A 48 -10.41 5.62 -1.81
N ASN A 49 -10.47 6.43 -0.76
CA ASN A 49 -10.50 7.88 -0.85
C ASN A 49 -9.26 8.46 -0.17
N SER A 50 -8.68 9.48 -0.79
CA SER A 50 -7.54 10.21 -0.27
C SER A 50 -7.75 11.72 -0.33
N TRP A 51 -7.04 12.42 0.54
CA TRP A 51 -6.73 13.83 0.38
C TRP A 51 -5.37 13.95 -0.29
N VAL A 52 -5.31 14.67 -1.39
CA VAL A 52 -4.08 15.08 -2.05
C VAL A 52 -3.69 16.43 -1.50
N LEU A 53 -2.51 16.50 -0.88
CA LEU A 53 -1.98 17.73 -0.32
C LEU A 53 -1.35 18.56 -1.43
N PHE A 54 -0.40 18.00 -2.17
CA PHE A 54 0.21 18.70 -3.31
C PHE A 54 0.72 17.73 -4.39
N LYS A 55 0.93 18.28 -5.59
CA LYS A 55 1.60 17.62 -6.72
C LYS A 55 2.72 18.52 -7.21
N ASN A 56 3.95 18.05 -7.12
CA ASN A 56 5.14 18.80 -7.54
C ASN A 56 5.93 18.03 -8.60
N THR A 57 6.34 18.73 -9.65
CA THR A 57 7.33 18.25 -10.61
C THR A 57 8.70 18.73 -10.16
N ILE A 58 9.62 17.80 -9.92
CA ILE A 58 10.97 18.09 -9.45
C ILE A 58 11.94 17.66 -10.54
N GLN A 59 12.82 18.58 -10.94
CA GLN A 59 13.95 18.25 -11.81
C GLN A 59 15.13 17.85 -10.93
N LEU A 60 15.62 16.63 -11.11
CA LEU A 60 16.83 16.15 -10.43
C LEU A 60 18.05 16.74 -11.11
N THR A 61 18.93 17.38 -10.34
CA THR A 61 20.07 18.15 -10.88
C THR A 61 21.32 17.30 -11.06
N GLU A 62 21.37 16.13 -10.41
CA GLU A 62 22.53 15.25 -10.40
C GLU A 62 22.11 13.77 -10.32
N PRO A 63 22.90 12.86 -10.90
CA PRO A 63 22.66 11.42 -10.76
C PRO A 63 23.02 10.94 -9.35
N GLY A 64 22.31 9.92 -8.87
CA GLY A 64 22.60 9.25 -7.59
C GLY A 64 21.35 8.94 -6.79
N THR A 65 21.55 8.49 -5.55
CA THR A 65 20.48 8.14 -4.62
C THR A 65 19.95 9.38 -3.91
N TYR A 66 18.65 9.62 -4.05
CA TYR A 66 17.93 10.63 -3.30
C TYR A 66 17.13 9.97 -2.18
N TYR A 67 16.99 10.67 -1.06
CA TYR A 67 16.16 10.21 0.06
C TYR A 67 14.97 11.14 0.23
N LEU A 68 13.81 10.56 0.51
CA LEU A 68 12.62 11.30 0.94
C LEU A 68 12.38 11.04 2.43
N VAL A 69 12.32 12.11 3.20
CA VAL A 69 12.05 12.06 4.64
C VAL A 69 10.73 12.77 4.90
N SER A 70 9.80 12.10 5.57
CA SER A 70 8.58 12.73 6.05
C SER A 70 8.71 13.11 7.51
N SER A 71 8.30 14.32 7.86
CA SER A 71 8.22 14.79 9.24
C SER A 71 6.93 15.57 9.46
N ASP A 72 6.45 15.61 10.71
CA ASP A 72 5.35 16.48 11.11
C ASP A 72 5.90 17.57 12.03
N PRO A 73 5.65 18.87 11.75
CA PRO A 73 6.13 19.97 12.58
C PRO A 73 5.66 19.91 14.04
N GLN A 74 4.53 19.25 14.29
CA GLN A 74 3.94 19.09 15.62
C GLN A 74 4.29 17.73 16.24
N ASN A 75 5.22 16.99 15.63
CA ASN A 75 5.66 15.65 16.02
C ASN A 75 4.51 14.64 16.15
N LYS A 76 3.47 14.80 15.31
CA LYS A 76 2.33 13.88 15.26
C LYS A 76 2.60 12.72 14.33
N TYR A 77 2.04 11.57 14.69
CA TYR A 77 2.01 10.39 13.84
C TYR A 77 0.76 10.41 12.95
N GLY A 78 0.89 9.86 11.74
CA GLY A 78 -0.20 9.77 10.77
C GLY A 78 0.15 8.83 9.64
N LYS A 79 -0.83 8.59 8.76
CA LYS A 79 -0.64 7.82 7.53
C LYS A 79 -0.48 8.77 6.35
N LEU A 80 0.52 8.53 5.51
CA LEU A 80 0.71 9.25 4.26
C LEU A 80 1.21 8.28 3.19
N TRP A 81 0.93 8.61 1.94
CA TRP A 81 1.50 7.95 0.78
C TRP A 81 2.18 8.99 -0.11
N ILE A 82 3.22 8.56 -0.82
CA ILE A 82 3.94 9.38 -1.79
C ILE A 82 3.96 8.62 -3.10
N ALA A 83 3.45 9.24 -4.17
CA ALA A 83 3.58 8.71 -5.52
C ALA A 83 4.74 9.41 -6.23
N ILE A 84 5.68 8.60 -6.74
CA ILE A 84 6.87 9.06 -7.47
C ILE A 84 6.82 8.41 -8.85
N GLY A 85 7.00 9.22 -9.89
CA GLY A 85 6.87 8.77 -11.28
C GLY A 85 6.09 9.79 -12.10
N ARG A 86 6.08 9.57 -13.41
CA ARG A 86 5.24 10.32 -14.38
C ARG A 86 4.16 9.44 -14.97
N GLU A 87 4.44 8.15 -15.11
CA GLU A 87 3.60 7.16 -15.73
C GLU A 87 3.61 5.90 -14.88
N GLU A 88 2.50 5.17 -14.91
CA GLU A 88 2.39 3.86 -14.28
C GLU A 88 2.96 2.81 -15.22
N SER A 89 3.79 1.91 -14.68
CA SER A 89 4.37 0.81 -15.44
C SER A 89 4.10 -0.48 -14.67
N PHE A 90 3.22 -1.32 -15.22
CA PHE A 90 2.80 -2.57 -14.60
C PHE A 90 3.35 -3.77 -15.38
N GLY A 91 3.99 -4.69 -14.66
CA GLY A 91 4.44 -5.97 -15.19
C GLY A 91 3.47 -7.12 -14.91
N ALA A 92 3.75 -8.29 -15.47
CA ALA A 92 2.98 -9.50 -15.23
C ALA A 92 2.93 -9.89 -13.74
N SER A 93 4.02 -9.66 -13.00
CA SER A 93 4.06 -9.90 -11.55
C SER A 93 3.09 -9.00 -10.77
N ASP A 94 2.90 -7.75 -11.21
CA ASP A 94 2.02 -6.80 -10.54
C ASP A 94 0.56 -7.21 -10.73
N LEU A 95 0.21 -7.70 -11.93
CA LEU A 95 -1.10 -8.25 -12.23
C LEU A 95 -1.41 -9.51 -11.39
N LEU A 96 -0.44 -10.41 -11.22
CA LEU A 96 -0.62 -11.61 -10.39
C LEU A 96 -0.79 -11.28 -8.90
N ASN A 97 -0.14 -10.21 -8.43
CA ASN A 97 -0.21 -9.75 -7.04
C ASN A 97 -1.32 -8.73 -6.78
N LEU A 98 -2.03 -8.27 -7.82
CA LEU A 98 -3.03 -7.21 -7.74
C LEU A 98 -4.08 -7.42 -6.64
N PRO A 99 -4.65 -8.62 -6.42
CA PRO A 99 -5.61 -8.83 -5.33
C PRO A 99 -5.03 -8.58 -3.94
N LEU A 100 -3.76 -8.92 -3.73
CA LEU A 100 -3.05 -8.67 -2.47
C LEU A 100 -2.82 -7.17 -2.29
N SER A 101 -2.30 -6.50 -3.32
CA SER A 101 -2.07 -5.06 -3.31
C SER A 101 -3.36 -4.28 -3.03
N ILE A 102 -4.49 -4.70 -3.61
CA ILE A 102 -5.80 -4.08 -3.36
C ILE A 102 -6.18 -4.18 -1.88
N ASN A 103 -5.99 -5.36 -1.26
CA ASN A 103 -6.29 -5.56 0.16
C ASN A 103 -5.37 -4.74 1.06
N ASP A 104 -4.08 -4.66 0.72
CA ASP A 104 -3.10 -3.89 1.48
C ASP A 104 -3.39 -2.39 1.42
N VAL A 105 -3.76 -1.86 0.25
CA VAL A 105 -4.18 -0.46 0.10
C VAL A 105 -5.46 -0.18 0.89
N LYS A 106 -6.45 -1.07 0.85
CA LYS A 106 -7.69 -0.94 1.65
C LYS A 106 -7.41 -0.98 3.15
N ALA A 107 -6.54 -1.86 3.60
CA ALA A 107 -6.13 -1.97 4.99
C ALA A 107 -5.38 -0.70 5.45
N PHE A 108 -4.48 -0.18 4.62
CA PHE A 108 -3.79 1.09 4.87
C PHE A 108 -4.78 2.25 5.00
N HIS A 109 -5.80 2.31 4.15
CA HIS A 109 -6.85 3.35 4.18
C HIS A 109 -7.91 3.16 5.27
N SER A 110 -7.85 2.07 6.03
CA SER A 110 -8.79 1.84 7.13
C SER A 110 -8.32 2.56 8.41
N PRO A 111 -9.25 3.03 9.27
CA PRO A 111 -8.89 3.67 10.55
C PRO A 111 -8.23 2.69 11.52
N ASN A 112 -8.59 1.41 11.45
CA ASN A 112 -8.00 0.34 12.25
C ASN A 112 -6.98 -0.45 11.42
N GLU A 113 -5.81 -0.73 11.98
CA GLU A 113 -4.83 -1.63 11.36
C GLU A 113 -5.35 -3.07 11.41
N LYS A 114 -6.13 -3.47 10.42
CA LYS A 114 -6.37 -4.90 10.15
C LYS A 114 -5.18 -5.38 9.34
N LYS A 115 -4.30 -6.18 9.94
CA LYS A 115 -3.27 -6.91 9.17
C LYS A 115 -3.98 -7.70 8.08
N SER A 116 -3.61 -7.44 6.83
CA SER A 116 -4.03 -8.22 5.67
C SER A 116 -3.50 -9.65 5.87
N GLU A 117 -4.38 -10.56 6.27
CA GLU A 117 -4.06 -11.98 6.43
C GLU A 117 -3.70 -12.53 5.04
N SER A 118 -2.44 -12.93 4.86
CA SER A 118 -1.99 -13.48 3.57
C SER A 118 -2.79 -14.74 3.23
N PRO A 119 -3.23 -14.94 1.98
CA PRO A 119 -4.00 -16.12 1.58
C PRO A 119 -3.19 -17.42 1.67
N LYS A 120 -1.90 -17.37 2.03
CA LYS A 120 -1.05 -18.55 2.23
C LYS A 120 -1.65 -19.51 3.26
N LEU A 121 -2.26 -19.02 4.34
CA LEU A 121 -2.93 -19.85 5.34
C LEU A 121 -4.16 -20.57 4.76
N LEU A 122 -4.94 -19.90 3.91
CA LEU A 122 -6.08 -20.49 3.21
C LEU A 122 -5.64 -21.57 2.22
N ILE A 123 -4.55 -21.33 1.48
CA ILE A 123 -3.97 -22.28 0.52
C ILE A 123 -3.44 -23.53 1.26
N ILE A 124 -2.72 -23.35 2.37
CA ILE A 124 -2.21 -24.46 3.19
C ILE A 124 -3.37 -25.29 3.76
N SER A 125 -4.41 -24.63 4.28
CA SER A 125 -5.65 -25.28 4.75
C SER A 125 -6.32 -26.12 3.65
N PHE A 126 -6.44 -25.56 2.44
CA PHE A 126 -7.03 -26.25 1.30
C PHE A 126 -6.22 -27.48 0.88
N LEU A 127 -4.89 -27.37 0.83
CA LEU A 127 -3.98 -28.47 0.51
C LEU A 127 -4.07 -29.60 1.55
N ILE A 128 -4.12 -29.28 2.84
CA ILE A 128 -4.31 -30.28 3.90
C ILE A 128 -5.66 -30.98 3.75
N CYS A 129 -6.73 -30.24 3.47
CA CYS A 129 -8.06 -30.81 3.26
C CYS A 129 -8.09 -31.74 2.03
N LEU A 130 -7.45 -31.34 0.93
CA LEU A 130 -7.32 -32.17 -0.28
C LEU A 130 -6.58 -33.49 0.01
N VAL A 131 -5.49 -33.44 0.78
CA VAL A 131 -4.75 -34.65 1.18
C VAL A 131 -5.62 -35.56 2.06
N ILE A 132 -6.35 -35.02 3.03
CA ILE A 132 -7.26 -35.79 3.89
C ILE A 132 -8.35 -36.47 3.05
N ILE A 133 -8.96 -35.73 2.11
CA ILE A 133 -9.95 -36.26 1.17
C ILE A 133 -9.36 -37.42 0.36
N LEU A 134 -8.18 -37.24 -0.25
CA LEU A 134 -7.52 -38.27 -1.04
C LEU A 134 -7.20 -39.53 -0.22
N VAL A 135 -6.77 -39.38 1.04
CA VAL A 135 -6.53 -40.52 1.95
C VAL A 135 -7.82 -41.27 2.28
N PHE A 136 -8.91 -40.54 2.56
CA PHE A 136 -10.22 -41.15 2.82
C PHE A 136 -10.77 -41.89 1.59
N PHE A 137 -10.67 -41.28 0.41
CA PHE A 137 -11.08 -41.92 -0.84
C PHE A 137 -10.23 -43.16 -1.15
N ARG A 138 -8.92 -43.13 -0.92
CA ARG A 138 -8.05 -44.31 -1.06
C ARG A 138 -8.47 -45.46 -0.14
N LYS A 139 -8.72 -45.18 1.15
CA LYS A 139 -9.19 -46.22 2.10
C LYS A 139 -10.54 -46.82 1.69
N LYS A 140 -11.45 -45.99 1.15
CA LYS A 140 -12.78 -46.45 0.70
C LYS A 140 -12.69 -47.34 -0.54
N ILE A 141 -11.82 -47.01 -1.50
CA ILE A 141 -11.56 -47.82 -2.70
C ILE A 141 -10.96 -49.17 -2.32
N VAL A 142 -9.90 -49.21 -1.49
CA VAL A 142 -9.27 -50.48 -1.06
C VAL A 142 -10.28 -51.40 -0.35
N ARG A 143 -11.19 -50.83 0.46
CA ARG A 143 -12.22 -51.60 1.17
C ARG A 143 -13.30 -52.18 0.25
N ILE A 144 -13.57 -51.55 -0.89
CA ILE A 144 -14.51 -52.04 -1.91
C ILE A 144 -13.91 -53.20 -2.71
N PHE A 145 -12.60 -53.15 -3.01
CA PHE A 145 -11.91 -54.21 -3.76
C PHE A 145 -11.38 -55.37 -2.90
N SER A 146 -11.52 -55.29 -1.57
CA SER A 146 -11.13 -56.34 -0.61
C SER A 146 -12.32 -57.18 -0.12
N LYS A 147 -13.49 -57.06 -0.74
CA LYS A 147 -14.70 -57.85 -0.51
C LYS A 147 -15.06 -58.62 -1.77
#